data_AF-A0A0M9FR81-F1
#
_entry.id   AF-A0A0M9FR81-F1
#
_cell.length_a   1.000
_cell.length_b   1.000
_cell.length_c   1.000
_cell.angle_alpha   90.00
_cell.angle_beta   90.00
_cell.angle_gamma   90.00
#
_symmetry.space_group_name_H-M   'P 1'
#
loop_
_entity.id
_entity.type
_entity.pdbx_description
1 polymer ?
#
loop_
_entity_poly.entity_id
_entity_poly.type
_entity_poly.pdbx_seq_one_letter_code
_entity_poly.pdbx_strand_id
1 'polypeptide(L)'
;MSLRQLAAFGVVGAFSAAGVLGGSRWRRVELRRAELNKEYEELMAGSRTYNEECLSRDQRLTDKEQATKETAETLDILWTDRLERYAQVNKDLHAYLKALPEAIGAMKGLANHYRYMSEEMPKFIGFDIACSKVHNLALMLEHGRTVGVERVAPTLREMFAAEPLVQAVCDGICDAASAVPHPSSVAETGATFSFCMEELHHAVAEVTAGYAAALEEPPAPTPGPLSDGVRKVVAAARADVLSNGQRQLAERRKDLEKMLRRAQWQLHTEEDVRAAVEYTRQLDQHLASHSPATSHLSSASPAGKDEILAAIRSDTAVKNAMRQVDLWRDSATTFLVNHQAEDALQSYHILLAETLTKVNELK
;
A
#
# COMPACT_ATOMS: atom_id res chain seq x y z
N MET A 1 -53.28 81.22 -82.76
CA MET A 1 -52.26 80.60 -81.88
C MET A 1 -52.92 80.25 -80.56
N SER A 2 -52.80 79.00 -80.12
CA SER A 2 -53.63 78.43 -79.05
C SER A 2 -53.05 78.69 -77.64
N LEU A 3 -53.87 79.29 -76.77
CA LEU A 3 -53.66 79.53 -75.32
C LEU A 3 -53.23 78.30 -74.50
N ARG A 4 -53.28 77.10 -75.07
CA ARG A 4 -52.92 75.86 -74.39
C ARG A 4 -51.40 75.65 -74.22
N GLN A 5 -50.56 76.30 -75.03
CA GLN A 5 -49.11 76.10 -74.95
C GLN A 5 -48.44 76.96 -73.87
N LEU A 6 -48.99 78.12 -73.50
CA LEU A 6 -48.41 78.98 -72.45
C LEU A 6 -48.72 78.49 -71.03
N ALA A 7 -49.88 77.84 -70.81
CA ALA A 7 -50.24 77.29 -69.50
C ALA A 7 -49.40 76.07 -69.10
N ALA A 8 -48.89 75.31 -70.08
CA ALA A 8 -48.07 74.13 -69.82
C ALA A 8 -46.67 74.48 -69.30
N PHE A 9 -46.09 75.61 -69.71
CA PHE A 9 -44.77 76.05 -69.22
C PHE A 9 -44.81 76.70 -67.84
N GLY A 10 -45.94 77.31 -67.43
CA GLY A 10 -46.09 77.92 -66.10
C GLY A 10 -46.27 76.93 -64.95
N VAL A 11 -46.91 75.79 -65.19
CA VAL A 11 -47.25 74.81 -64.12
C VAL A 11 -46.13 73.79 -63.90
N VAL A 12 -45.37 73.42 -64.94
CA VAL A 12 -44.26 72.45 -64.81
C VAL A 12 -43.03 73.06 -64.12
N GLY A 13 -42.83 74.38 -64.20
CA GLY A 13 -41.76 75.09 -63.50
C GLY A 13 -41.95 75.20 -61.98
N ALA A 14 -43.19 75.41 -61.51
CA ALA A 14 -43.48 75.61 -60.09
C ALA A 14 -43.48 74.30 -59.27
N PHE A 15 -43.98 73.20 -59.83
CA PHE A 15 -44.00 71.90 -59.13
C PHE A 15 -42.63 71.23 -59.06
N SER A 16 -41.74 71.48 -60.03
CA SER A 16 -40.38 70.93 -60.01
C SER A 16 -39.51 71.59 -58.93
N ALA A 17 -39.64 72.90 -58.71
CA ALA A 17 -38.91 73.63 -57.67
C ALA A 17 -39.46 73.35 -56.25
N ALA A 18 -40.78 73.20 -56.10
CA ALA A 18 -41.40 72.86 -54.82
C ALA A 18 -41.11 71.40 -54.39
N GLY A 19 -41.05 70.46 -55.33
CA GLY A 19 -40.66 69.07 -55.08
C GLY A 19 -39.20 68.91 -54.66
N VAL A 20 -38.28 69.71 -55.21
CA VAL A 20 -36.85 69.69 -54.85
C VAL A 20 -36.59 70.35 -53.48
N LEU A 21 -37.30 71.43 -53.14
CA LEU A 21 -37.18 72.09 -51.83
C LEU A 21 -37.89 71.30 -50.70
N GLY A 22 -39.00 70.63 -50.99
CA GLY A 22 -39.69 69.73 -50.06
C GLY A 22 -38.94 68.42 -49.84
N GLY A 23 -38.43 67.80 -50.92
CA GLY A 23 -37.65 66.56 -50.86
C GLY A 23 -36.31 66.73 -50.17
N SER A 24 -35.62 67.87 -50.35
CA SER A 24 -34.36 68.15 -49.64
C SER A 24 -34.54 68.41 -48.15
N ARG A 25 -35.64 69.05 -47.74
CA ARG A 25 -36.01 69.23 -46.32
C ARG A 25 -36.40 67.90 -45.67
N TRP A 26 -37.20 67.09 -46.37
CA TRP A 26 -37.59 65.77 -45.89
C TRP A 26 -36.37 64.83 -45.75
N ARG A 27 -35.51 64.79 -46.77
CA ARG A 27 -34.26 64.02 -46.75
C ARG A 27 -33.31 64.47 -45.63
N ARG A 28 -33.29 65.77 -45.30
CA ARG A 28 -32.53 66.30 -44.15
C ARG A 28 -33.12 65.86 -42.81
N VAL A 29 -34.44 65.81 -42.68
CA VAL A 29 -35.12 65.30 -41.47
C VAL A 29 -34.92 63.79 -41.33
N GLU A 30 -34.98 63.03 -42.42
CA GLU A 30 -34.69 61.59 -42.43
C GLU A 30 -33.23 61.31 -42.06
N LEU A 31 -32.28 62.07 -42.61
CA LEU A 31 -30.87 61.96 -42.24
C LEU A 31 -30.66 62.30 -40.76
N ARG A 32 -31.28 63.38 -40.26
CA ARG A 32 -31.15 63.74 -38.84
C ARG A 32 -31.82 62.73 -37.91
N ARG A 33 -32.92 62.10 -38.33
CA ARG A 33 -33.57 61.01 -37.60
C ARG A 33 -32.71 59.75 -37.60
N ALA A 34 -32.05 59.44 -38.72
CA ALA A 34 -31.09 58.34 -38.80
C ALA A 34 -29.85 58.60 -37.93
N GLU A 35 -29.33 59.83 -37.90
CA GLU A 35 -28.25 60.25 -37.00
C GLU A 35 -28.66 60.14 -35.53
N LEU A 36 -29.83 60.65 -35.15
CA LEU A 36 -30.34 60.54 -33.77
C LEU A 36 -30.61 59.09 -33.34
N ASN A 37 -31.14 58.26 -34.25
CA ASN A 37 -31.33 56.84 -33.97
C ASN A 37 -29.96 56.15 -33.77
N LYS A 38 -28.96 56.50 -34.58
CA LYS A 38 -27.61 55.99 -34.44
C LYS A 38 -26.95 56.45 -33.13
N GLU A 39 -27.07 57.74 -32.77
CA GLU A 39 -26.62 58.29 -31.48
C GLU A 39 -27.31 57.58 -30.31
N TYR A 40 -28.61 57.27 -30.42
CA TYR A 40 -29.36 56.53 -29.41
C TYR A 40 -28.93 55.06 -29.30
N GLU A 41 -28.71 54.39 -30.43
CA GLU A 41 -28.19 53.02 -30.47
C GLU A 41 -26.79 52.94 -29.85
N GLU A 42 -25.90 53.89 -30.17
CA GLU A 42 -24.56 54.00 -29.59
C GLU A 42 -24.63 54.22 -28.06
N LEU A 43 -25.53 55.08 -27.59
CA LEU A 43 -25.71 55.35 -26.16
C LEU A 43 -26.32 54.15 -25.41
N MET A 44 -27.26 53.44 -26.03
CA MET A 44 -27.82 52.21 -25.47
C MET A 44 -26.80 51.08 -25.44
N ALA A 45 -25.95 50.97 -26.47
CA ALA A 45 -24.83 50.04 -26.49
C ALA A 45 -23.82 50.37 -25.39
N GLY A 46 -23.44 51.64 -25.24
CA GLY A 46 -22.54 52.11 -24.17
C GLY A 46 -23.10 51.89 -22.76
N SER A 47 -24.40 52.07 -22.57
CA SER A 47 -25.07 51.79 -21.28
C SER A 47 -25.09 50.29 -20.98
N ARG A 48 -25.30 49.43 -21.98
CA ARG A 48 -25.22 47.97 -21.81
C ARG A 48 -23.81 47.52 -21.45
N THR A 49 -22.79 47.98 -22.17
CA THR A 49 -21.39 47.63 -21.86
C THR A 49 -21.00 48.12 -20.47
N TYR A 50 -21.41 49.32 -20.07
CA TYR A 50 -21.15 49.84 -18.72
C TYR A 50 -21.83 48.99 -17.63
N ASN A 51 -23.08 48.58 -17.85
CA ASN A 51 -23.79 47.71 -16.90
C ASN A 51 -23.15 46.31 -16.83
N GLU A 52 -22.72 45.76 -17.95
CA GLU A 52 -21.98 44.48 -18.01
C GLU A 52 -20.63 44.58 -17.27
N GLU A 53 -19.90 45.68 -17.42
CA GLU A 53 -18.65 45.94 -16.68
C GLU A 53 -18.89 46.09 -15.18
N CYS A 54 -19.95 46.79 -14.77
CA CYS A 54 -20.36 46.91 -13.37
C CYS A 54 -20.71 45.55 -12.77
N LEU A 55 -21.53 44.74 -13.45
CA LEU A 55 -21.87 43.39 -13.00
C LEU A 55 -20.64 42.48 -12.90
N SER A 56 -19.73 42.55 -13.89
CA SER A 56 -18.48 41.81 -13.86
C SER A 56 -17.58 42.24 -12.69
N ARG A 57 -17.53 43.54 -12.39
CA ARG A 57 -16.77 44.06 -11.24
C ARG A 57 -17.34 43.57 -9.92
N ASP A 58 -18.66 43.60 -9.76
CA ASP A 58 -19.32 43.18 -8.53
C ASP A 58 -19.13 41.66 -8.32
N GLN A 59 -19.24 40.85 -9.37
CA GLN A 59 -18.88 39.43 -9.32
C GLN A 59 -17.41 39.21 -8.90
N ARG A 60 -16.47 39.97 -9.46
CA ARG A 60 -15.06 39.89 -9.05
C ARG A 60 -14.84 40.29 -7.59
N LEU A 61 -15.65 41.19 -7.05
CA LEU A 61 -15.58 41.57 -5.63
C LEU A 61 -16.13 40.46 -4.75
N THR A 62 -17.27 39.85 -5.10
CA THR A 62 -17.82 38.72 -4.35
C THR A 62 -16.88 37.51 -4.37
N ASP A 63 -16.28 37.20 -5.51
CA ASP A 63 -15.32 36.10 -5.64
C ASP A 63 -14.07 36.35 -4.78
N LYS A 64 -13.59 37.60 -4.73
CA LYS A 64 -12.47 37.99 -3.87
C LYS A 64 -12.83 37.89 -2.39
N GLU A 65 -14.01 38.35 -1.99
CA GLU A 65 -14.48 38.23 -0.61
C GLU A 65 -14.57 36.76 -0.18
N GLN A 66 -15.10 35.89 -1.04
CA GLN A 66 -15.16 34.46 -0.78
C GLN A 66 -13.76 33.86 -0.65
N ALA A 67 -12.86 34.14 -1.60
CA ALA A 67 -11.48 33.68 -1.52
C ALA A 67 -10.77 34.16 -0.25
N THR A 68 -10.99 35.41 0.17
CA THR A 68 -10.41 35.91 1.42
C THR A 68 -10.94 35.19 2.65
N LYS A 69 -12.24 34.85 2.69
CA LYS A 69 -12.82 34.05 3.78
C LYS A 69 -12.22 32.65 3.84
N GLU A 70 -12.15 31.96 2.70
CA GLU A 70 -11.54 30.64 2.60
C GLU A 70 -10.07 30.65 3.06
N THR A 71 -9.30 31.69 2.69
CA THR A 71 -7.92 31.84 3.18
C THR A 71 -7.85 32.12 4.68
N ALA A 72 -8.78 32.90 5.23
CA ALA A 72 -8.82 33.20 6.66
C ALA A 72 -9.17 31.95 7.49
N GLU A 73 -10.14 31.17 7.03
CA GLU A 73 -10.50 29.87 7.62
C GLU A 73 -9.31 28.89 7.56
N THR A 74 -8.62 28.83 6.42
CA THR A 74 -7.43 27.99 6.28
C THR A 74 -6.32 28.40 7.24
N LEU A 75 -6.09 29.71 7.41
CA LEU A 75 -5.11 30.22 8.36
C LEU A 75 -5.49 29.89 9.81
N ASP A 76 -6.76 29.98 10.18
CA ASP A 76 -7.23 29.64 11.52
C ASP A 76 -7.06 28.15 11.83
N ILE A 77 -7.37 27.28 10.87
CA ILE A 77 -7.12 25.84 10.97
C ILE A 77 -5.61 25.55 11.14
N LEU A 78 -4.76 26.19 10.35
CA LEU A 78 -3.31 26.01 10.48
C LEU A 78 -2.77 26.51 11.82
N TRP A 79 -3.31 27.61 12.34
CA TRP A 79 -2.91 28.16 13.64
C TRP A 79 -3.36 27.29 14.80
N THR A 80 -4.59 26.79 14.78
CA THR A 80 -5.12 25.89 15.80
C THR A 80 -4.35 24.58 15.84
N ASP A 81 -4.10 23.95 14.69
CA ASP A 81 -3.27 22.74 14.59
C ASP A 81 -1.83 22.99 15.08
N ARG A 82 -1.23 24.14 14.77
CA ARG A 82 0.10 24.48 15.27
C ARG A 82 0.13 24.66 16.79
N LEU A 83 -0.87 25.32 17.36
CA LEU A 83 -0.99 25.50 18.81
C LEU A 83 -1.21 24.17 19.54
N GLU A 84 -2.00 23.27 18.95
CA GLU A 84 -2.19 21.92 19.50
C GLU A 84 -0.89 21.11 19.49
N ARG A 85 -0.12 21.18 18.39
CA ARG A 85 1.22 20.56 18.33
C ARG A 85 2.16 21.11 19.39
N TYR A 86 2.18 22.43 19.64
CA TYR A 86 2.96 23.01 20.74
C TYR A 86 2.49 22.55 22.12
N ALA A 87 1.17 22.45 22.33
CA ALA A 87 0.61 21.94 23.58
C ALA A 87 1.03 20.49 23.82
N GLN A 88 1.04 19.65 22.77
CA GLN A 88 1.50 18.27 22.86
C GLN A 88 3.00 18.18 23.18
N VAL A 89 3.85 18.95 22.48
CA VAL A 89 5.29 19.00 22.77
C VAL A 89 5.56 19.42 24.22
N ASN A 90 4.80 20.37 24.76
CA ASN A 90 4.94 20.76 26.17
C ASN A 90 4.53 19.65 27.15
N LYS A 91 3.49 18.87 26.84
CA LYS A 91 3.12 17.69 27.64
C LYS A 91 4.22 16.64 27.61
N ASP A 92 4.76 16.36 26.43
CA ASP A 92 5.85 15.39 26.25
C ASP A 92 7.10 15.84 27.01
N LEU A 93 7.49 17.11 26.90
CA LEU A 93 8.61 17.68 27.65
C LEU A 93 8.41 17.57 29.16
N HIS A 94 7.20 17.81 29.65
CA HIS A 94 6.88 17.66 31.08
C HIS A 94 6.96 16.19 31.52
N ALA A 95 6.51 15.25 30.69
CA ALA A 95 6.65 13.82 30.94
C ALA A 95 8.13 13.41 31.02
N TYR A 96 8.97 13.90 30.10
CA TYR A 96 10.42 13.67 30.15
C TYR A 96 11.04 14.23 31.43
N LEU A 97 10.73 15.49 31.80
CA LEU A 97 11.24 16.11 33.02
C LEU A 97 10.79 15.37 34.29
N LYS A 98 9.62 14.73 34.27
CA LYS A 98 9.13 13.89 35.37
C LYS A 98 9.84 12.54 35.45
N ALA A 99 10.15 11.92 34.31
CA ALA A 99 10.85 10.63 34.25
C ALA A 99 12.34 10.74 34.58
N LEU A 100 12.96 11.90 34.33
CA LEU A 100 14.40 12.13 34.46
C LEU A 100 14.93 11.89 35.91
N PRO A 101 14.27 12.38 36.98
CA PRO A 101 14.65 12.06 38.35
C PRO A 101 14.57 10.57 38.69
N GLU A 102 13.57 9.86 38.17
CA GLU A 102 13.41 8.41 38.37
C GLU A 102 14.54 7.64 37.69
N ALA A 103 14.89 8.02 36.45
CA ALA A 103 16.02 7.44 35.72
C ALA A 103 17.37 7.72 36.41
N ILE A 104 17.60 8.94 36.89
CA ILE A 104 18.79 9.28 37.69
C ILE A 104 18.82 8.47 39.00
N GLY A 105 17.67 8.32 39.66
CA GLY A 105 17.53 7.51 40.86
C GLY A 105 17.88 6.04 40.62
N ALA A 106 17.37 5.46 39.54
CA ALA A 106 17.69 4.11 39.11
C ALA A 106 19.19 3.96 38.79
N MET A 107 19.78 4.90 38.05
CA MET A 107 21.23 4.89 37.77
C MET A 107 22.07 4.99 39.05
N LYS A 108 21.67 5.81 40.02
CA LYS A 108 22.36 5.90 41.32
C LYS A 108 22.25 4.60 42.10
N GLY A 109 21.08 3.94 42.06
CA GLY A 109 20.89 2.61 42.64
C GLY A 109 21.79 1.56 41.98
N LEU A 110 21.85 1.56 40.65
CA LEU A 110 22.70 0.68 39.85
C LEU A 110 24.19 0.91 40.13
N ALA A 111 24.64 2.17 40.16
CA ALA A 111 26.01 2.54 40.48
C ALA A 111 26.41 2.12 41.90
N ASN A 112 25.50 2.30 42.88
CA ASN A 112 25.72 1.81 44.24
C ASN A 112 25.77 0.28 44.31
N HIS A 113 24.94 -0.41 43.53
CA HIS A 113 24.94 -1.85 43.44
C HIS A 113 26.26 -2.38 42.86
N TYR A 114 26.74 -1.80 41.75
CA TYR A 114 28.05 -2.15 41.18
C TYR A 114 29.21 -1.78 42.10
N ARG A 115 29.13 -0.66 42.82
CA ARG A 115 30.11 -0.29 43.84
C ARG A 115 30.16 -1.35 44.95
N TYR A 116 29.01 -1.74 45.47
CA TYR A 116 28.90 -2.82 46.44
C TYR A 116 29.46 -4.14 45.90
N MET A 117 29.13 -4.52 44.66
CA MET A 117 29.71 -5.70 44.04
C MET A 117 31.24 -5.59 43.96
N SER A 118 31.78 -4.45 43.52
CA SER A 118 33.23 -4.27 43.40
C SER A 118 33.98 -4.22 44.73
N GLU A 119 33.36 -3.73 45.81
CA GLU A 119 34.01 -3.56 47.11
C GLU A 119 33.84 -4.79 48.02
N GLU A 120 32.68 -5.44 47.99
CA GLU A 120 32.30 -6.50 48.93
C GLU A 120 32.33 -7.90 48.31
N MET A 121 32.06 -8.08 47.02
CA MET A 121 32.00 -9.42 46.41
C MET A 121 33.35 -10.11 46.13
N PRO A 122 34.48 -9.42 45.87
CA PRO A 122 35.79 -10.06 45.79
C PRO A 122 36.21 -10.80 47.08
N LYS A 123 35.54 -10.50 48.21
CA LYS A 123 35.75 -11.18 49.50
C LYS A 123 35.15 -12.59 49.52
N PHE A 124 34.28 -12.93 48.57
CA PHE A 124 33.71 -14.27 48.38
C PHE A 124 34.46 -14.99 47.25
N ILE A 125 35.26 -16.00 47.61
CA ILE A 125 36.08 -16.77 46.65
C ILE A 125 35.20 -17.37 45.54
N GLY A 126 35.45 -16.98 44.28
CA GLY A 126 34.79 -17.52 43.08
C GLY A 126 33.42 -16.92 42.74
N PHE A 127 32.87 -16.03 43.57
CA PHE A 127 31.54 -15.44 43.37
C PHE A 127 31.52 -14.35 42.28
N ASP A 128 32.60 -13.57 42.19
CA ASP A 128 32.72 -12.39 41.32
C ASP A 128 32.65 -12.74 39.82
N ILE A 129 33.29 -13.85 39.40
CA ILE A 129 33.33 -14.26 38.00
C ILE A 129 32.00 -14.89 37.57
N ALA A 130 31.34 -15.65 38.44
CA ALA A 130 30.12 -16.38 38.09
C ALA A 130 28.89 -15.47 38.07
N CYS A 131 28.70 -14.60 39.07
CA CYS A 131 27.59 -13.64 39.08
C CYS A 131 27.74 -12.57 37.99
N SER A 132 28.95 -12.06 37.74
CA SER A 132 29.21 -11.12 36.63
C SER A 132 28.88 -11.74 35.28
N LYS A 133 29.25 -13.01 35.05
CA LYS A 133 28.89 -13.74 33.83
C LYS A 133 27.38 -13.91 33.70
N VAL A 134 26.67 -14.37 34.73
CA VAL A 134 25.21 -14.54 34.67
C VAL A 134 24.51 -13.21 34.40
N HIS A 135 24.91 -12.15 35.10
CA HIS A 135 24.36 -10.81 34.90
C HIS A 135 24.62 -10.27 33.49
N ASN A 136 25.85 -10.41 32.99
CA ASN A 136 26.16 -9.97 31.64
C ASN A 136 25.45 -10.81 30.57
N LEU A 137 25.27 -12.11 30.77
CA LEU A 137 24.45 -12.94 29.89
C LEU A 137 23.00 -12.42 29.86
N ALA A 138 22.43 -12.09 31.02
CA ALA A 138 21.09 -11.52 31.13
C ALA A 138 20.97 -10.20 30.34
N LEU A 139 21.93 -9.30 30.52
CA LEU A 139 21.97 -8.01 29.82
C LEU A 139 22.10 -8.20 28.30
N MET A 140 22.97 -9.11 27.86
CA MET A 140 23.16 -9.40 26.45
C MET A 140 21.93 -10.05 25.82
N LEU A 141 21.21 -10.91 26.57
CA LEU A 141 19.93 -11.48 26.13
C LEU A 141 18.82 -10.43 26.03
N GLU A 142 18.70 -9.53 27.01
CA GLU A 142 17.72 -8.42 26.92
C GLU A 142 18.05 -7.48 25.75
N HIS A 143 19.32 -7.15 25.56
CA HIS A 143 19.75 -6.36 24.42
C HIS A 143 19.47 -7.10 23.10
N GLY A 144 19.71 -8.42 23.06
CA GLY A 144 19.42 -9.30 21.93
C GLY A 144 17.95 -9.27 21.52
N ARG A 145 17.02 -9.27 22.49
CA ARG A 145 15.58 -9.13 22.18
C ARG A 145 15.23 -7.82 21.48
N THR A 146 16.00 -6.76 21.73
CA THR A 146 15.75 -5.43 21.12
C THR A 146 16.43 -5.24 19.76
N VAL A 147 17.62 -5.80 19.56
CA VAL A 147 18.45 -5.52 18.37
C VAL A 147 18.69 -6.77 17.49
N GLY A 148 18.24 -7.95 17.95
CA GLY A 148 18.47 -9.26 17.34
C GLY A 148 19.67 -9.97 17.95
N VAL A 149 19.52 -11.27 18.27
CA VAL A 149 20.59 -12.07 18.87
C VAL A 149 21.82 -12.26 17.99
N GLU A 150 21.67 -12.16 16.66
CA GLU A 150 22.79 -12.18 15.72
C GLU A 150 23.87 -11.12 16.02
N ARG A 151 23.46 -9.95 16.49
CA ARG A 151 24.38 -8.84 16.81
C ARG A 151 25.10 -9.02 18.14
N VAL A 152 24.52 -9.83 19.02
CA VAL A 152 24.99 -10.09 20.38
C VAL A 152 25.84 -11.36 20.41
N ALA A 153 25.62 -12.29 19.48
CA ALA A 153 26.31 -13.57 19.38
C ALA A 153 27.86 -13.46 19.36
N PRO A 154 28.50 -12.52 18.62
CA PRO A 154 29.96 -12.40 18.64
C PRO A 154 30.50 -12.04 20.03
N THR A 155 29.85 -11.10 20.72
CA THR A 155 30.24 -10.68 22.06
C THR A 155 29.99 -11.80 23.09
N LEU A 156 28.87 -12.52 22.97
CA LEU A 156 28.61 -13.70 23.81
C LEU A 156 29.67 -14.78 23.61
N ARG A 157 30.09 -15.02 22.36
CA ARG A 157 31.17 -15.96 22.05
C ARG A 157 32.47 -15.59 22.76
N GLU A 158 32.85 -14.31 22.75
CA GLU A 158 34.07 -13.85 23.42
C GLU A 158 33.96 -13.95 24.96
N MET A 159 32.82 -13.54 25.52
CA MET A 159 32.59 -13.56 26.97
C MET A 159 32.51 -14.97 27.56
N PHE A 160 32.02 -15.93 26.77
CA PHE A 160 31.78 -17.31 27.18
C PHE A 160 32.64 -18.31 26.38
N ALA A 161 33.90 -17.96 26.10
CA ALA A 161 34.84 -18.80 25.36
C ALA A 161 35.03 -20.22 25.93
N ALA A 162 34.83 -20.39 27.24
CA ALA A 162 34.98 -21.67 27.93
C ALA A 162 33.69 -22.52 27.96
N GLU A 163 32.54 -21.97 27.53
CA GLU A 163 31.24 -22.64 27.61
C GLU A 163 30.84 -23.24 26.26
N PRO A 164 30.97 -24.57 26.06
CA PRO A 164 30.78 -25.19 24.75
C PRO A 164 29.35 -25.08 24.23
N LEU A 165 28.35 -25.01 25.11
CA LEU A 165 26.94 -24.80 24.72
C LEU A 165 26.75 -23.39 24.12
N VAL A 166 27.31 -22.36 24.77
CA VAL A 166 27.20 -20.98 24.29
C VAL A 166 27.95 -20.81 22.97
N GLN A 167 29.13 -21.43 22.84
CA GLN A 167 29.88 -21.45 21.58
C GLN A 167 29.07 -22.08 20.44
N ALA A 168 28.55 -23.30 20.64
CA ALA A 168 27.78 -24.00 19.62
C ALA A 168 26.54 -23.22 19.16
N VAL A 169 25.85 -22.56 20.10
CA VAL A 169 24.68 -21.73 19.79
C VAL A 169 25.09 -20.47 19.02
N CYS A 170 26.13 -19.76 19.46
CA CYS A 170 26.61 -18.55 18.79
C CYS A 170 27.17 -18.85 17.39
N ASP A 171 27.81 -19.99 17.20
CA ASP A 171 28.31 -20.46 15.90
C ASP A 171 27.15 -20.77 14.96
N GLY A 172 26.10 -21.47 15.43
CA GLY A 172 24.89 -21.70 14.65
C GLY A 172 24.20 -20.42 14.20
N ILE A 173 24.16 -19.38 15.04
CA ILE A 173 23.63 -18.07 14.68
C ILE A 173 24.50 -17.38 13.63
N CYS A 174 25.83 -17.36 13.81
CA CYS A 174 26.74 -16.71 12.87
C CYS A 174 26.81 -17.41 11.51
N ASP A 175 26.65 -18.73 11.48
CA ASP A 175 26.60 -19.52 10.24
C ASP A 175 25.25 -19.36 9.51
N ALA A 176 24.17 -19.12 10.26
CA ALA A 176 22.83 -18.89 9.71
C ALA A 176 22.55 -17.43 9.30
N ALA A 177 23.40 -16.48 9.73
CA ALA A 177 23.31 -15.06 9.41
C ALA A 177 23.57 -14.83 7.91
N SER A 178 22.52 -15.00 7.10
CA SER A 178 22.55 -14.64 5.69
C SER A 178 22.53 -13.11 5.53
N ALA A 179 23.06 -12.59 4.43
CA ALA A 179 22.97 -11.16 4.11
C ALA A 179 21.53 -10.66 3.86
N VAL A 180 20.55 -11.57 3.87
CA VAL A 180 19.14 -11.27 3.62
C VAL A 180 18.46 -10.95 4.96
N PRO A 181 17.75 -9.81 5.08
CA PRO A 181 16.98 -9.50 6.27
C PRO A 181 15.94 -10.61 6.52
N HIS A 182 15.92 -11.14 7.74
CA HIS A 182 14.94 -12.13 8.16
C HIS A 182 13.86 -11.47 9.03
N PRO A 183 12.62 -12.01 9.07
CA PRO A 183 11.59 -11.53 9.97
C PRO A 183 12.02 -11.69 11.43
N SER A 184 11.53 -10.78 12.29
CA SER A 184 11.84 -10.74 13.72
C SER A 184 10.74 -11.33 14.61
N SER A 185 9.58 -11.67 14.03
CA SER A 185 8.44 -12.25 14.74
C SER A 185 7.64 -13.23 13.89
N VAL A 186 6.89 -14.12 14.55
CA VAL A 186 5.95 -15.05 13.90
C VAL A 186 4.93 -14.30 13.02
N ALA A 187 4.48 -13.12 13.46
CA ALA A 187 3.53 -12.30 12.70
C ALA A 187 4.13 -11.78 11.38
N GLU A 188 5.38 -11.33 11.40
CA GLU A 188 6.10 -10.90 10.19
C GLU A 188 6.35 -12.08 9.24
N THR A 189 6.77 -13.22 9.79
CA THR A 189 6.94 -14.47 9.04
C THR A 189 5.63 -14.95 8.41
N GLY A 190 4.51 -14.84 9.14
CA GLY A 190 3.16 -15.21 8.65
C GLY A 190 2.60 -14.26 7.60
N ALA A 191 2.85 -12.96 7.74
CA ALA A 191 2.43 -11.97 6.74
C ALA A 191 3.17 -12.17 5.40
N THR A 192 4.48 -12.39 5.47
CA THR A 192 5.31 -12.67 4.29
C THR A 192 4.96 -14.02 3.65
N PHE A 193 4.69 -15.05 4.47
CA PHE A 193 4.20 -16.35 3.99
C PHE A 193 2.89 -16.22 3.20
N SER A 194 1.90 -15.54 3.78
CA SER A 194 0.59 -15.32 3.16
C SER A 194 0.74 -14.59 1.82
N PHE A 195 1.61 -13.58 1.75
CA PHE A 195 1.92 -12.88 0.51
C PHE A 195 2.51 -13.82 -0.55
N CYS A 196 3.55 -14.59 -0.22
CA CYS A 196 4.18 -15.52 -1.17
C CYS A 196 3.22 -16.60 -1.67
N MET A 197 2.37 -17.14 -0.79
CA MET A 197 1.35 -18.12 -1.15
C MET A 197 0.22 -17.52 -1.99
N GLU A 198 -0.19 -16.27 -1.74
CA GLU A 198 -1.15 -15.56 -2.56
C GLU A 198 -0.64 -15.35 -4.00
N GLU A 199 0.61 -14.91 -4.15
CA GLU A 199 1.25 -14.70 -5.46
C GLU A 199 1.40 -16.02 -6.22
N LEU A 200 1.83 -17.09 -5.55
CA LEU A 200 1.90 -18.42 -6.16
C LEU A 200 0.52 -18.92 -6.60
N HIS A 201 -0.49 -18.76 -5.74
CA HIS A 201 -1.85 -19.17 -6.06
C HIS A 201 -2.43 -18.35 -7.21
N HIS A 202 -2.12 -17.05 -7.28
CA HIS A 202 -2.54 -16.19 -8.38
C HIS A 202 -1.92 -16.63 -9.71
N ALA A 203 -0.61 -16.87 -9.75
CA ALA A 203 0.09 -17.35 -10.94
C ALA A 203 -0.46 -18.71 -11.41
N VAL A 204 -0.70 -19.65 -10.50
CA VAL A 204 -1.32 -20.95 -10.84
C VAL A 204 -2.76 -20.76 -11.36
N ALA A 205 -3.54 -19.88 -10.76
CA ALA A 205 -4.91 -19.59 -11.20
C ALA A 205 -4.94 -18.97 -12.62
N GLU A 206 -3.99 -18.11 -12.96
CA GLU A 206 -3.88 -17.53 -14.31
C GLU A 206 -3.53 -18.58 -15.35
N VAL A 207 -2.55 -19.45 -15.08
CA VAL A 207 -2.17 -20.53 -15.99
C VAL A 207 -3.32 -21.52 -16.19
N THR A 208 -4.00 -21.90 -15.11
CA THR A 208 -5.14 -22.83 -15.19
C THR A 208 -6.33 -22.22 -15.93
N ALA A 209 -6.62 -20.92 -15.74
CA ALA A 209 -7.66 -20.22 -16.48
C ALA A 209 -7.29 -20.08 -17.98
N GLY A 210 -6.04 -19.77 -18.29
CA GLY A 210 -5.54 -19.72 -19.67
C GLY A 210 -5.61 -21.07 -20.37
N TYR A 211 -5.26 -22.16 -19.67
CA TYR A 211 -5.37 -23.51 -20.19
C TYR A 211 -6.82 -23.95 -20.40
N ALA A 212 -7.72 -23.63 -19.46
CA ALA A 212 -9.15 -23.90 -19.60
C ALA A 212 -9.76 -23.12 -20.79
N ALA A 213 -9.37 -21.86 -20.98
CA ALA A 213 -9.78 -21.07 -22.15
C ALA A 213 -9.25 -21.66 -23.47
N ALA A 214 -8.01 -22.17 -23.49
CA ALA A 214 -7.42 -22.84 -24.65
C ALA A 214 -8.07 -24.19 -24.96
N LEU A 215 -8.60 -24.91 -23.96
CA LEU A 215 -9.38 -26.13 -24.14
C LEU A 215 -10.82 -25.86 -24.60
N GLU A 216 -11.39 -24.71 -24.24
CA GLU A 216 -12.71 -24.27 -24.71
C GLU A 216 -12.68 -23.70 -26.14
N GLU A 217 -11.51 -23.35 -26.68
CA GLU A 217 -11.36 -23.04 -28.10
C GLU A 217 -11.49 -24.33 -28.93
N PRO A 218 -12.56 -24.49 -29.73
CA PRO A 218 -12.65 -25.63 -30.65
C PRO A 218 -11.54 -25.52 -31.71
N PRO A 219 -11.02 -26.65 -32.22
CA PRO A 219 -10.01 -26.64 -33.28
C PRO A 219 -10.50 -25.76 -34.43
N ALA A 220 -9.62 -24.86 -34.90
CA ALA A 220 -9.92 -23.80 -35.86
C ALA A 220 -10.98 -24.22 -36.90
N PRO A 221 -12.22 -23.68 -36.82
CA PRO A 221 -13.23 -24.02 -37.78
C PRO A 221 -12.95 -23.29 -39.09
N THR A 222 -13.01 -24.03 -40.19
CA THR A 222 -13.10 -23.52 -41.57
C THR A 222 -13.99 -22.26 -41.62
N PRO A 223 -13.55 -21.16 -42.25
CA PRO A 223 -14.18 -19.86 -42.07
C PRO A 223 -15.57 -19.83 -42.71
N GLY A 224 -16.59 -19.70 -41.87
CA GLY A 224 -17.98 -19.49 -42.26
C GLY A 224 -18.56 -18.26 -41.53
N PRO A 225 -18.94 -17.17 -42.22
CA PRO A 225 -19.29 -15.88 -41.61
C PRO A 225 -20.56 -15.90 -40.74
N LEU A 226 -21.36 -16.96 -40.81
CA LEU A 226 -22.59 -17.14 -40.01
C LEU A 226 -22.34 -17.79 -38.64
N SER A 227 -21.24 -18.53 -38.46
CA SER A 227 -20.96 -19.26 -37.21
C SER A 227 -20.39 -18.35 -36.11
N ASP A 228 -19.57 -17.36 -36.49
CA ASP A 228 -18.93 -16.45 -35.54
C ASP A 228 -19.91 -15.43 -34.95
N GLY A 229 -20.90 -14.99 -35.74
CA GLY A 229 -21.94 -14.07 -35.28
C GLY A 229 -22.83 -14.70 -34.21
N VAL A 230 -23.26 -15.94 -34.41
CA VAL A 230 -24.10 -16.66 -33.43
C VAL A 230 -23.30 -16.99 -32.17
N ARG A 231 -22.02 -17.33 -32.29
CA ARG A 231 -21.16 -17.64 -31.13
C ARG A 231 -20.86 -16.41 -30.27
N LYS A 232 -20.58 -15.24 -30.89
CA LYS A 232 -20.45 -13.96 -30.17
C LYS A 232 -21.74 -13.57 -29.46
N VAL A 233 -22.90 -13.79 -30.08
CA VAL A 233 -24.20 -13.50 -29.47
C VAL A 233 -24.50 -14.45 -28.31
N VAL A 234 -24.17 -15.74 -28.41
CA VAL A 234 -24.37 -16.72 -27.32
C VAL A 234 -23.40 -16.46 -26.15
N ALA A 235 -22.15 -16.08 -26.43
CA ALA A 235 -21.17 -15.70 -25.39
C ALA A 235 -21.57 -14.38 -24.71
N ALA A 236 -22.00 -13.37 -25.47
CA ALA A 236 -22.52 -12.12 -24.93
C ALA A 236 -23.82 -12.35 -24.12
N ALA A 237 -24.73 -13.19 -24.61
CA ALA A 237 -25.95 -13.55 -23.89
C ALA A 237 -25.67 -14.32 -22.59
N ARG A 238 -24.68 -15.22 -22.55
CA ARG A 238 -24.26 -15.89 -21.30
C ARG A 238 -23.65 -14.91 -20.28
N ALA A 239 -22.91 -13.91 -20.74
CA ALA A 239 -22.35 -12.87 -19.87
C ALA A 239 -23.43 -11.90 -19.33
N ASP A 240 -24.51 -11.66 -20.09
CA ASP A 240 -25.64 -10.80 -19.71
C ASP A 240 -26.76 -11.50 -18.93
N VAL A 241 -26.74 -12.84 -18.80
CA VAL A 241 -27.79 -13.60 -18.09
C VAL A 241 -27.57 -13.69 -16.58
N LEU A 242 -26.41 -13.27 -16.06
CA LEU A 242 -26.23 -13.16 -14.61
C LEU A 242 -26.94 -11.90 -14.10
N SER A 243 -28.03 -12.09 -13.35
CA SER A 243 -28.69 -10.96 -12.67
C SER A 243 -27.68 -10.24 -11.76
N ASN A 244 -27.87 -8.93 -11.52
CA ASN A 244 -26.97 -8.16 -10.64
C ASN A 244 -26.75 -8.84 -9.27
N GLY A 245 -27.77 -9.55 -8.76
CA GLY A 245 -27.66 -10.35 -7.53
C GLY A 245 -26.76 -11.58 -7.66
N GLN A 246 -26.73 -12.25 -8.82
CA GLN A 246 -25.82 -13.37 -9.08
C GLN A 246 -24.37 -12.91 -9.27
N ARG A 247 -24.14 -11.74 -9.88
CA ARG A 247 -22.81 -11.12 -9.97
C ARG A 247 -22.28 -10.76 -8.59
N GLN A 248 -23.08 -10.08 -7.76
CA GLN A 248 -22.72 -9.76 -6.37
C GLN A 248 -22.48 -11.01 -5.52
N LEU A 249 -23.26 -12.08 -5.73
CA LEU A 249 -23.08 -13.33 -4.99
C LEU A 249 -21.82 -14.09 -5.42
N ALA A 250 -21.44 -14.02 -6.71
CA ALA A 250 -20.18 -14.55 -7.21
C ALA A 250 -18.97 -13.78 -6.65
N GLU A 251 -19.05 -12.45 -6.60
CA GLU A 251 -18.03 -11.59 -5.97
C GLU A 251 -17.87 -11.91 -4.49
N ARG A 252 -18.97 -11.96 -3.72
CA ARG A 252 -18.94 -12.32 -2.30
C ARG A 252 -18.40 -13.73 -2.04
N ARG A 253 -18.67 -14.68 -2.94
CA ARG A 253 -18.09 -16.04 -2.85
C ARG A 253 -16.59 -16.02 -3.08
N LYS A 254 -16.12 -15.27 -4.07
CA LYS A 254 -14.68 -15.09 -4.36
C LYS A 254 -13.97 -14.39 -3.18
N ASP A 255 -14.60 -13.39 -2.58
CA ASP A 255 -14.08 -12.69 -1.40
C ASP A 255 -14.03 -13.61 -0.18
N LEU A 256 -15.06 -14.41 0.03
CA LEU A 256 -15.11 -15.39 1.13
C LEU A 256 -14.05 -16.49 0.94
N GLU A 257 -13.87 -16.99 -0.28
CA GLU A 257 -12.82 -17.95 -0.62
C GLU A 257 -11.42 -17.35 -0.38
N LYS A 258 -11.22 -16.09 -0.75
CA LYS A 258 -9.98 -15.35 -0.47
C LYS A 258 -9.73 -15.18 1.03
N MET A 259 -10.76 -14.82 1.81
CA MET A 259 -10.65 -14.71 3.26
C MET A 259 -10.37 -16.05 3.93
N LEU A 260 -11.04 -17.13 3.51
CA LEU A 260 -10.80 -18.47 4.05
C LEU A 260 -9.38 -18.96 3.75
N ARG A 261 -8.87 -18.70 2.55
CA ARG A 261 -7.47 -19.02 2.20
C ARG A 261 -6.47 -18.23 3.03
N ARG A 262 -6.70 -16.93 3.20
CA ARG A 262 -5.88 -16.09 4.09
C ARG A 262 -5.89 -16.59 5.52
N ALA A 263 -7.05 -16.98 6.04
CA ALA A 263 -7.16 -17.56 7.36
C ALA A 263 -6.43 -18.90 7.48
N GLN A 264 -6.37 -19.71 6.41
CA GLN A 264 -5.60 -20.96 6.38
C GLN A 264 -4.08 -20.73 6.38
N TRP A 265 -3.61 -19.58 5.90
CA TRP A 265 -2.19 -19.22 5.85
C TRP A 265 -1.74 -18.36 7.03
N GLN A 266 -2.62 -18.09 7.99
CA GLN A 266 -2.23 -17.40 9.21
C GLN A 266 -1.39 -18.32 10.08
N LEU A 267 -0.16 -17.88 10.35
CA LEU A 267 0.77 -18.53 11.26
C LEU A 267 0.64 -17.83 12.62
N HIS A 268 0.31 -18.59 13.67
CA HIS A 268 0.11 -18.05 15.01
C HIS A 268 1.22 -18.45 15.97
N THR A 269 1.89 -19.57 15.70
CA THR A 269 2.93 -20.15 16.55
C THR A 269 4.18 -20.49 15.74
N GLU A 270 5.30 -20.70 16.42
CA GLU A 270 6.54 -21.18 15.80
C GLU A 270 6.39 -22.57 15.18
N GLU A 271 5.53 -23.42 15.77
CA GLU A 271 5.20 -24.73 15.22
C GLU A 271 4.46 -24.60 13.89
N ASP A 272 3.59 -23.61 13.74
CA ASP A 272 2.94 -23.29 12.48
C ASP A 272 3.97 -22.85 11.43
N VAL A 273 4.96 -22.04 11.82
CA VAL A 273 6.07 -21.64 10.92
C VAL A 273 6.87 -22.86 10.46
N ARG A 274 7.20 -23.78 11.38
CA ARG A 274 7.90 -25.03 11.04
C ARG A 274 7.06 -25.91 10.10
N ALA A 275 5.76 -26.03 10.35
CA ALA A 275 4.84 -26.77 9.50
C ALA A 275 4.71 -26.12 8.10
N ALA A 276 4.67 -24.79 8.03
CA ALA A 276 4.62 -24.05 6.78
C ALA A 276 5.91 -24.20 5.96
N VAL A 277 7.09 -24.20 6.59
CA VAL A 277 8.37 -24.49 5.94
C VAL A 277 8.38 -25.91 5.34
N GLU A 278 7.87 -26.90 6.06
CA GLU A 278 7.79 -28.27 5.52
C GLU A 278 6.74 -28.37 4.40
N TYR A 279 5.62 -27.67 4.53
CA TYR A 279 4.59 -27.60 3.49
C TYR A 279 5.14 -27.01 2.18
N THR A 280 5.89 -25.91 2.23
CA THR A 280 6.48 -25.30 1.02
C THR A 280 7.56 -26.20 0.40
N ARG A 281 8.30 -26.96 1.22
CA ARG A 281 9.24 -27.98 0.75
C ARG A 281 8.52 -29.13 0.02
N GLN A 282 7.39 -29.60 0.55
CA GLN A 282 6.58 -30.62 -0.13
C GLN A 282 5.95 -30.08 -1.41
N LEU A 283 5.50 -28.83 -1.42
CA LEU A 283 4.95 -28.18 -2.60
C LEU A 283 5.98 -28.07 -3.73
N ASP A 284 7.21 -27.68 -3.41
CA ASP A 284 8.32 -27.66 -4.35
C ASP A 284 8.63 -29.07 -4.89
N GLN A 285 8.67 -30.09 -4.03
CA GLN A 285 8.84 -31.49 -4.46
C GLN A 285 7.70 -31.98 -5.38
N HIS A 286 6.44 -31.59 -5.11
CA HIS A 286 5.30 -31.92 -5.97
C HIS A 286 5.38 -31.23 -7.34
N LEU A 287 5.88 -30.00 -7.38
CA LEU A 287 6.08 -29.26 -8.63
C LEU A 287 7.34 -29.73 -9.38
N ALA A 288 8.38 -30.18 -8.68
CA ALA A 288 9.64 -30.67 -9.25
C ALA A 288 9.59 -32.16 -9.67
N SER A 289 8.75 -32.98 -9.02
CA SER A 289 8.65 -34.41 -9.32
C SER A 289 8.19 -34.65 -10.77
N HIS A 290 9.14 -35.02 -11.60
CA HIS A 290 8.86 -35.75 -12.82
C HIS A 290 8.27 -37.10 -12.43
N SER A 291 7.04 -37.39 -12.85
CA SER A 291 6.61 -38.78 -12.96
C SER A 291 6.91 -39.23 -14.39
N PRO A 292 8.00 -39.97 -14.66
CA PRO A 292 8.09 -40.75 -15.87
C PRO A 292 7.33 -42.06 -15.65
N ALA A 293 6.29 -42.26 -16.47
CA ALA A 293 5.71 -43.53 -16.91
C ALA A 293 5.26 -44.61 -15.89
N THR A 294 4.03 -45.08 -16.17
CA THR A 294 3.48 -46.44 -15.97
C THR A 294 3.15 -46.92 -14.56
N SER A 295 1.84 -46.93 -14.25
CA SER A 295 1.13 -48.20 -14.02
C SER A 295 -0.38 -48.03 -14.19
N HIS A 296 -0.94 -48.98 -14.91
CA HIS A 296 -2.33 -49.14 -15.31
C HIS A 296 -3.37 -49.02 -14.17
N LEU A 297 -4.58 -48.66 -14.61
CA LEU A 297 -5.88 -48.76 -13.91
C LEU A 297 -6.24 -47.59 -12.98
N SER A 298 -6.84 -46.54 -13.53
CA SER A 298 -8.21 -46.12 -13.19
C SER A 298 -8.66 -44.94 -14.05
N SER A 299 -9.88 -45.01 -14.55
CA SER A 299 -10.46 -44.16 -15.59
C SER A 299 -10.84 -42.76 -15.09
N ALA A 300 -9.94 -41.80 -15.28
CA ALA A 300 -10.22 -40.38 -15.56
C ALA A 300 -8.97 -39.86 -16.27
N SER A 301 -9.07 -39.45 -17.54
CA SER A 301 -7.93 -39.22 -18.45
C SER A 301 -6.72 -38.55 -17.75
N PRO A 302 -5.65 -39.29 -17.40
CA PRO A 302 -4.49 -38.76 -16.69
C PRO A 302 -3.66 -37.82 -17.56
N ALA A 303 -3.76 -37.95 -18.89
CA ALA A 303 -3.01 -37.14 -19.86
C ALA A 303 -3.27 -35.63 -19.71
N GLY A 304 -4.53 -35.22 -19.51
CA GLY A 304 -4.87 -33.80 -19.40
C GLY A 304 -4.44 -33.13 -18.09
N LYS A 305 -4.36 -33.90 -16.98
CA LYS A 305 -3.86 -33.38 -15.70
C LYS A 305 -2.34 -33.22 -15.74
N ASP A 306 -1.65 -34.16 -16.38
CA ASP A 306 -0.19 -34.11 -16.54
C ASP A 306 0.23 -32.96 -17.48
N GLU A 307 -0.56 -32.67 -18.52
CA GLU A 307 -0.36 -31.52 -19.41
C GLU A 307 -0.60 -30.17 -18.71
N ILE A 308 -1.65 -30.05 -17.88
CA ILE A 308 -1.90 -28.84 -17.07
C ILE A 308 -0.75 -28.61 -16.08
N LEU A 309 -0.30 -29.66 -15.39
CA LEU A 309 0.83 -29.58 -14.48
C LEU A 309 2.12 -29.22 -15.21
N ALA A 310 2.34 -29.75 -16.42
CA ALA A 310 3.48 -29.36 -17.26
C ALA A 310 3.41 -27.89 -17.67
N ALA A 311 2.23 -27.38 -18.03
CA ALA A 311 2.03 -25.96 -18.35
C ALA A 311 2.35 -25.06 -17.15
N ILE A 312 1.79 -25.38 -15.97
CA ILE A 312 2.05 -24.69 -14.69
C ILE A 312 3.55 -24.69 -14.36
N ARG A 313 4.24 -25.81 -14.52
CA ARG A 313 5.69 -25.92 -14.26
C ARG A 313 6.53 -25.14 -15.25
N SER A 314 6.08 -25.02 -16.50
CA SER A 314 6.83 -24.34 -17.56
C SER A 314 6.71 -22.82 -17.47
N ASP A 315 5.62 -22.33 -16.88
CA ASP A 315 5.25 -20.92 -16.78
C ASP A 315 6.27 -20.09 -15.98
N THR A 316 6.57 -18.89 -16.47
CA THR A 316 7.56 -18.00 -15.86
C THR A 316 7.07 -17.31 -14.60
N ALA A 317 5.78 -16.98 -14.50
CA ALA A 317 5.21 -16.35 -13.32
C ALA A 317 5.15 -17.35 -12.16
N VAL A 318 4.77 -18.60 -12.42
CA VAL A 318 4.79 -19.68 -11.42
C VAL A 318 6.22 -19.95 -10.92
N LYS A 319 7.23 -20.00 -11.81
CA LYS A 319 8.64 -20.13 -11.39
C LYS A 319 9.12 -18.98 -10.53
N ASN A 320 8.73 -17.75 -10.85
CA ASN A 320 9.12 -16.58 -10.07
C ASN A 320 8.44 -16.58 -8.70
N ALA A 321 7.16 -16.95 -8.62
CA ALA A 321 6.45 -17.09 -7.35
C ALA A 321 7.04 -18.22 -6.48
N MET A 322 7.41 -19.35 -7.08
CA MET A 322 8.12 -20.43 -6.37
C MET A 322 9.47 -19.96 -5.81
N ARG A 323 10.25 -19.18 -6.57
CA ARG A 323 11.50 -18.59 -6.04
C ARG A 323 11.25 -17.66 -4.86
N GLN A 324 10.14 -16.91 -4.85
CA GLN A 324 9.78 -16.08 -3.69
C GLN A 324 9.43 -16.94 -2.47
N VAL A 325 8.72 -18.06 -2.68
CA VAL A 325 8.44 -19.05 -1.62
C VAL A 325 9.73 -19.69 -1.10
N ASP A 326 10.70 -19.99 -1.96
CA ASP A 326 12.01 -20.51 -1.56
C ASP A 326 12.80 -19.49 -0.74
N LEU A 327 12.83 -18.22 -1.16
CA LEU A 327 13.47 -17.15 -0.39
C LEU A 327 12.80 -16.94 0.97
N TRP A 328 11.46 -17.01 1.02
CA TRP A 328 10.73 -16.98 2.27
C TRP A 328 11.09 -18.17 3.15
N ARG A 329 11.19 -19.38 2.59
CA ARG A 329 11.57 -20.60 3.31
C ARG A 329 12.95 -20.45 3.96
N ASP A 330 13.94 -19.99 3.20
CA ASP A 330 15.30 -19.77 3.70
C ASP A 330 15.30 -18.73 4.83
N SER A 331 14.59 -17.61 4.65
CA SER A 331 14.42 -16.56 5.65
C SER A 331 13.71 -17.06 6.93
N ALA A 332 12.66 -17.86 6.78
CA ALA A 332 11.91 -18.46 7.88
C ALA A 332 12.74 -19.49 8.64
N THR A 333 13.63 -20.23 7.95
CA THR A 333 14.56 -21.15 8.62
C THR A 333 15.60 -20.40 9.45
N THR A 334 16.14 -19.28 8.97
CA THR A 334 17.02 -18.41 9.77
C THR A 334 16.30 -17.86 11.00
N PHE A 335 15.05 -17.40 10.85
CA PHE A 335 14.22 -16.97 11.97
C PHE A 335 14.07 -18.09 13.03
N LEU A 336 13.74 -19.32 12.62
CA LEU A 336 13.59 -20.45 13.55
C LEU A 336 14.90 -20.79 14.27
N VAL A 337 16.04 -20.74 13.58
CA VAL A 337 17.36 -20.99 14.19
C VAL A 337 17.67 -19.93 15.25
N ASN A 338 17.43 -18.65 14.93
CA ASN A 338 17.68 -17.55 15.86
C ASN A 338 16.77 -17.61 17.09
N HIS A 339 15.49 -17.95 16.91
CA HIS A 339 14.56 -18.10 18.02
C HIS A 339 14.93 -19.29 18.92
N GLN A 340 15.29 -20.43 18.32
CA GLN A 340 15.77 -21.60 19.06
C GLN A 340 17.07 -21.30 19.83
N ALA A 341 17.96 -20.50 19.25
CA ALA A 341 19.18 -20.06 19.89
C ALA A 341 18.90 -19.13 21.09
N GLU A 342 17.96 -18.20 20.93
CA GLU A 342 17.44 -17.35 22.01
C GLU A 342 16.90 -18.18 23.17
N ASP A 343 16.04 -19.17 22.89
CA ASP A 343 15.46 -20.04 23.91
C ASP A 343 16.51 -20.90 24.63
N ALA A 344 17.51 -21.39 23.89
CA ALA A 344 18.62 -22.16 24.46
C ALA A 344 19.48 -21.31 25.39
N LEU A 345 19.85 -20.10 24.97
CA LEU A 345 20.63 -19.17 25.80
C LEU A 345 19.83 -18.68 27.01
N GLN A 346 18.52 -18.44 26.86
CA GLN A 346 17.63 -18.08 27.96
C GLN A 346 17.51 -19.22 28.98
N SER A 347 17.35 -20.46 28.51
CA SER A 347 17.30 -21.65 29.35
C SER A 347 18.62 -21.84 30.10
N TYR A 348 19.75 -21.64 29.42
CA TYR A 348 21.07 -21.70 30.03
C TYR A 348 21.27 -20.61 31.09
N HIS A 349 20.82 -19.38 30.82
CA HIS A 349 20.83 -18.31 31.82
C HIS A 349 20.02 -18.69 33.07
N ILE A 350 18.81 -19.23 32.91
CA ILE A 350 17.97 -19.67 34.03
C ILE A 350 18.67 -20.78 34.82
N LEU A 351 19.25 -21.77 34.14
CA LEU A 351 20.01 -22.85 34.78
C LEU A 351 21.19 -22.30 35.59
N LEU A 352 21.97 -21.39 35.02
CA LEU A 352 23.09 -20.75 35.74
C LEU A 352 22.59 -19.97 36.97
N ALA A 353 21.52 -19.20 36.82
CA ALA A 353 20.92 -18.47 37.94
C ALA A 353 20.46 -19.42 39.07
N GLU A 354 19.79 -20.53 38.72
CA GLU A 354 19.39 -21.55 39.70
C GLU A 354 20.56 -22.25 40.39
N THR A 355 21.64 -22.55 39.65
CA THR A 355 22.82 -23.18 40.25
C THR A 355 23.51 -22.25 41.26
N LEU A 356 23.54 -20.95 40.98
CA LEU A 356 24.10 -19.96 41.90
C LEU A 356 23.24 -19.77 43.18
N THR A 357 21.92 -19.87 43.08
CA THR A 357 21.03 -19.74 44.24
C THR A 357 21.04 -21.00 45.10
N LYS A 358 21.00 -22.21 44.51
CA LYS A 358 20.99 -23.49 45.26
C LYS A 358 22.31 -23.79 45.99
N VAL A 359 23.45 -23.33 45.47
CA VAL A 359 24.75 -23.48 46.14
C VAL A 359 24.82 -22.66 47.45
N ASN A 360 24.01 -21.61 47.59
CA ASN A 360 23.94 -20.80 48.82
C ASN A 360 23.01 -21.37 49.90
N GLU A 361 22.16 -22.35 49.59
CA GLU A 361 21.25 -23.00 50.56
C GLU A 361 21.87 -24.24 51.25
N LEU A 362 23.01 -24.73 50.75
CA LEU A 362 23.73 -25.90 51.28
C LEU A 362 24.88 -25.55 52.24
N LYS A 363 24.93 -24.30 52.74
CA LYS A 363 25.80 -23.84 53.82
C LYS A 363 24.96 -23.25 54.94
#